data_AF-A0A3D5DB43-F1
#
_entry.id   AF-A0A3D5DB43-F1
#
_cell.length_a   1.000
_cell.length_b   1.000
_cell.length_c   1.000
_cell.angle_alpha   90.00
_cell.angle_beta   90.00
_cell.angle_gamma   90.00
#
_symmetry.space_group_name_H-M   'P 1'
#
loop_
_entity.id
_entity.type
_entity.pdbx_description
1 polymer ?
#
loop_
_entity_poly.entity_id
_entity_poly.type
_entity_poly.pdbx_seq_one_letter_code
_entity_poly.pdbx_strand_id
1 'polypeptide(L)'
;GKSTLVKALSTGSTLLKGERVLSKDTKIGYFAQHQLELVHPEQSPIEHLRDIAPDDREQDHRNYLGRFGFSGERIFERVAPFSGGEKARLVLALMIRQGPNLLLLDEPTN
;
A
#
# COMPACT_ATOMS: atom_id res chain seq x y z
N GLY A 1 -19.82 9.18 5.55
CA GLY A 1 -19.16 10.00 6.60
C GLY A 1 -17.72 9.60 6.88
N LYS A 2 -17.43 8.30 7.03
CA LYS A 2 -16.09 7.78 7.34
C LYS A 2 -15.01 8.18 6.31
N SER A 3 -15.24 7.90 5.02
CA SER A 3 -14.30 8.28 3.96
C SER A 3 -14.09 9.79 3.85
N THR A 4 -15.10 10.59 4.18
CA THR A 4 -14.99 12.06 4.26
C THR A 4 -14.05 12.49 5.38
N LEU A 5 -14.14 11.85 6.56
CA LEU A 5 -13.22 12.08 7.68
C LEU A 5 -11.80 11.61 7.35
N VAL A 6 -11.65 10.45 6.73
CA VAL A 6 -10.32 9.92 6.37
C VAL A 6 -9.64 10.82 5.32
N LYS A 7 -10.38 11.33 4.34
CA LYS A 7 -9.87 12.34 3.38
C LYS A 7 -9.48 13.66 4.05
N ALA A 8 -10.26 14.11 5.04
CA ALA A 8 -9.90 15.29 5.83
C ALA A 8 -8.57 15.07 6.55
N LEU A 9 -8.36 13.89 7.13
CA LEU A 9 -7.12 13.56 7.85
C LEU A 9 -5.92 13.29 6.93
N SER A 10 -6.15 12.70 5.75
CA SER A 10 -5.08 12.28 4.82
C SER A 10 -4.60 13.38 3.88
N THR A 11 -5.49 14.26 3.41
CA THR A 11 -5.14 15.34 2.47
C THR A 11 -5.67 16.71 2.87
N GLY A 12 -6.61 16.78 3.82
CA GLY A 12 -7.25 18.03 4.23
C GLY A 12 -8.36 18.50 3.28
N SER A 13 -8.63 17.75 2.20
CA SER A 13 -9.48 18.21 1.10
C SER A 13 -10.96 18.38 1.44
N THR A 14 -11.41 17.89 2.58
CA THR A 14 -12.82 17.91 3.01
C THR A 14 -13.05 18.72 4.30
N LEU A 15 -12.06 19.50 4.76
CA LEU A 15 -12.23 20.41 5.89
C LEU A 15 -13.14 21.59 5.53
N LEU A 16 -14.28 21.70 6.21
CA LEU A 16 -15.18 22.84 6.05
C LEU A 16 -14.80 24.01 6.96
N LYS A 17 -14.31 23.72 8.17
CA LYS A 17 -13.80 24.67 9.18
C LYS A 17 -12.77 23.98 10.07
N GLY A 18 -11.95 24.75 10.77
CA GLY A 18 -10.85 24.26 11.62
C GLY A 18 -9.54 24.11 10.85
N GLU A 19 -8.50 23.67 11.55
CA GLU A 19 -7.16 23.48 10.98
C GLU A 19 -6.74 22.01 11.10
N ARG A 20 -6.05 21.53 10.07
CA ARG A 20 -5.32 20.27 10.11
C ARG A 20 -3.85 20.56 10.35
N VAL A 21 -3.37 20.15 11.51
CA VAL A 21 -1.95 20.26 11.89
C VAL A 21 -1.32 18.88 11.79
N LEU A 22 -0.26 18.77 10.99
CA LEU A 22 0.58 17.57 10.91
C LEU A 22 2.02 17.94 11.26
N SER A 23 2.73 17.00 11.88
CA SER A 23 4.18 17.15 12.03
C SER A 23 4.84 17.10 10.65
N LYS A 24 5.94 17.83 10.50
CA LYS A 24 6.74 17.85 9.25
C LYS A 24 7.25 16.47 8.87
N ASP A 25 7.45 15.59 9.85
CA ASP A 25 7.95 14.24 9.66
C ASP A 25 6.84 13.21 9.43
N THR A 26 5.56 13.61 9.41
CA THR A 26 4.44 12.68 9.21
C THR A 26 4.39 12.20 7.76
N LYS A 27 4.52 10.89 7.56
CA LYS A 27 4.35 10.17 6.30
C LYS A 27 3.07 9.36 6.39
N ILE A 28 2.04 9.78 5.66
CA ILE A 28 0.74 9.11 5.68
C ILE A 28 0.67 8.07 4.56
N GLY A 29 0.45 6.81 4.92
CA GLY A 29 -0.03 5.79 4.00
C GLY A 29 -1.55 5.73 4.08
N TYR A 30 -2.25 5.93 2.96
CA TYR A 30 -3.71 5.87 2.91
C TYR A 30 -4.13 4.68 2.06
N PHE A 31 -4.79 3.68 2.63
CA PHE A 31 -5.31 2.49 1.95
C PHE A 31 -6.83 2.60 1.80
N ALA A 32 -7.31 2.53 0.56
CA ALA A 32 -8.74 2.53 0.23
C ALA A 32 -8.99 1.68 -1.02
N GLN A 33 -10.24 1.28 -1.28
CA GLN A 33 -10.61 0.41 -2.41
C GLN A 33 -10.04 0.87 -3.77
N HIS A 34 -9.99 2.17 -4.05
CA HIS A 34 -9.44 2.69 -5.30
C HIS A 34 -7.93 2.44 -5.47
N GLN A 35 -7.19 2.15 -4.39
CA GLN A 35 -5.75 1.92 -4.48
C GLN A 35 -5.37 0.56 -5.03
N LEU A 36 -6.32 -0.38 -5.12
CA LEU A 36 -6.08 -1.65 -5.81
C LEU A 36 -5.72 -1.42 -7.29
N GLU A 37 -6.13 -0.28 -7.86
CA GLU A 37 -5.80 0.14 -9.23
C GLU A 37 -4.36 0.66 -9.37
N LEU A 38 -3.66 0.94 -8.26
CA LEU A 38 -2.27 1.40 -8.29
C LEU A 38 -1.27 0.27 -8.55
N VAL A 39 -1.70 -0.99 -8.45
CA VAL A 39 -0.84 -2.14 -8.74
C VAL A 39 -0.80 -2.34 -10.25
N HIS A 40 0.39 -2.37 -10.82
CA HIS A 40 0.57 -2.60 -12.25
C HIS A 40 0.27 -4.08 -12.56
N PRO A 41 -0.79 -4.38 -13.32
CA PRO A 41 -1.24 -5.76 -13.53
C PRO A 41 -0.20 -6.61 -14.29
N GLU A 42 0.65 -5.97 -15.09
CA GLU A 42 1.69 -6.65 -15.87
C GLU A 42 2.97 -6.93 -15.09
N GLN A 43 3.15 -6.33 -13.92
CA GLN A 43 4.28 -6.56 -13.04
C GLN A 43 3.96 -7.63 -12.01
N SER A 44 5.00 -8.28 -11.50
CA SER A 44 4.99 -9.23 -10.40
C SER A 44 5.18 -8.55 -9.04
N PRO A 45 4.83 -9.19 -7.91
CA PRO A 45 5.06 -8.64 -6.58
C PRO A 45 6.50 -8.19 -6.33
N ILE A 46 7.48 -8.95 -6.83
CA ILE A 46 8.90 -8.64 -6.63
C ILE A 46 9.35 -7.45 -7.47
N GLU A 47 8.81 -7.28 -8.68
CA GLU A 47 9.09 -6.09 -9.52
C GLU A 47 8.59 -4.82 -8.85
N HIS A 48 7.37 -4.83 -8.29
CA HIS A 48 6.85 -3.68 -7.54
C HIS A 48 7.74 -3.30 -6.35
N LEU A 49 8.32 -4.28 -5.65
CA LEU A 49 9.24 -3.99 -4.54
C LEU A 49 10.59 -3.49 -5.00
N ARG A 50 11.11 -3.99 -6.12
CA ARG A 50 12.36 -3.47 -6.71
C ARG A 50 12.19 -2.01 -7.12
N ASP A 51 11.03 -1.63 -7.62
CA ASP A 51 10.73 -0.23 -7.97
C ASP A 51 10.72 0.69 -6.72
N ILE A 52 10.30 0.18 -5.56
CA ILE A 52 10.23 0.95 -4.31
C ILE A 52 11.55 0.93 -3.53
N ALA A 53 12.28 -0.17 -3.57
CA ALA A 53 13.50 -0.39 -2.80
C ALA A 53 14.57 -1.06 -3.67
N PRO A 54 15.12 -0.34 -4.68
CA PRO A 54 16.02 -0.91 -5.68
C PRO A 54 17.37 -1.38 -5.11
N ASP A 55 17.75 -0.87 -3.93
CA ASP A 55 19.01 -1.21 -3.26
C ASP A 55 18.92 -2.50 -2.42
N ASP A 56 17.72 -3.03 -2.19
CA ASP A 56 17.53 -4.28 -1.46
C ASP A 56 18.03 -5.47 -2.29
N ARG A 57 18.53 -6.50 -1.61
CA ARG A 57 18.83 -7.76 -2.28
C ARG A 57 17.51 -8.47 -2.61
N GLU A 58 17.51 -9.27 -3.68
CA GLU A 58 16.33 -10.07 -4.03
C GLU A 58 15.84 -10.94 -2.86
N GLN A 59 16.76 -11.52 -2.09
CA GLN A 59 16.38 -12.32 -0.91
C GLN A 59 15.64 -11.50 0.15
N ASP A 60 15.96 -10.22 0.32
CA ASP A 60 15.27 -9.34 1.26
C ASP A 60 13.85 -9.06 0.79
N HIS A 61 13.65 -8.84 -0.51
CA HIS A 61 12.30 -8.75 -1.11
C HIS A 61 11.51 -10.03 -0.93
N ARG A 62 12.10 -11.21 -1.18
CA ARG A 62 11.46 -12.52 -0.97
C ARG A 62 11.03 -12.69 0.48
N ASN A 63 11.91 -12.39 1.42
CA ASN A 63 11.64 -12.48 2.85
C ASN A 63 10.52 -11.52 3.28
N TYR A 64 10.50 -10.31 2.73
CA TYR A 64 9.47 -9.31 3.01
C TYR A 64 8.11 -9.74 2.48
N LEU A 65 8.03 -10.10 1.19
CA LEU A 65 6.82 -10.58 0.52
C LEU A 65 6.23 -11.84 1.19
N GLY A 66 7.10 -12.72 1.69
CA GLY A 66 6.69 -13.90 2.45
C GLY A 66 5.82 -13.57 3.66
N ARG A 67 6.08 -12.43 4.34
CA ARG A 67 5.27 -11.97 5.49
C ARG A 67 3.84 -11.58 5.11
N PHE A 68 3.60 -11.31 3.83
CA PHE A 68 2.29 -10.96 3.27
C PHE A 68 1.64 -12.12 2.50
N GLY A 69 2.22 -13.33 2.61
CA GLY A 69 1.68 -14.54 2.00
C GLY A 69 2.05 -14.73 0.52
N PHE A 70 3.06 -14.02 0.01
CA PHE A 70 3.60 -14.25 -1.32
C PHE A 70 4.89 -15.06 -1.21
N SER A 71 4.88 -16.31 -1.68
CA SER A 71 6.02 -17.23 -1.61
C SER A 71 6.11 -18.10 -2.85
N GLY A 72 7.26 -18.78 -3.03
CA GLY A 72 7.52 -19.63 -4.20
C GLY A 72 7.46 -18.84 -5.51
N GLU A 73 6.86 -19.44 -6.54
CA GLU A 73 6.70 -18.84 -7.86
C GLU A 73 5.73 -17.65 -7.88
N ARG A 74 4.83 -17.55 -6.89
CA ARG A 74 3.80 -16.50 -6.83
C ARG A 74 4.39 -15.09 -6.77
N ILE A 75 5.63 -14.93 -6.32
CA ILE A 75 6.33 -13.65 -6.27
C ILE A 75 6.79 -13.15 -7.64
N PHE A 76 6.87 -14.04 -8.63
CA PHE A 76 7.30 -13.77 -10.02
C PHE A 76 6.13 -13.71 -11.00
N GLU A 77 4.95 -14.18 -10.60
CA GLU A 77 3.76 -14.14 -11.44
C GLU A 77 3.23 -12.72 -11.57
N ARG A 78 2.71 -12.39 -12.76
CA ARG A 78 2.01 -11.11 -12.99
C ARG A 78 0.83 -10.98 -12.04
N VAL A 79 0.55 -9.75 -11.61
CA VAL A 79 -0.54 -9.45 -10.69
C VAL A 79 -1.93 -9.50 -11.35
N ALA A 80 -2.02 -9.38 -12.69
CA ALA A 80 -3.29 -9.42 -13.42
C ALA A 80 -4.27 -10.51 -12.94
N PRO A 81 -3.88 -11.81 -12.85
CA PRO A 81 -4.72 -12.90 -12.36
C PRO A 81 -4.95 -12.96 -10.85
N PHE A 82 -4.37 -12.06 -10.06
CA PHE A 82 -4.51 -12.09 -8.59
C PHE A 82 -5.95 -11.76 -8.20
N SER A 83 -6.44 -12.45 -7.17
CA SER A 83 -7.70 -12.12 -6.51
C SER A 83 -7.67 -10.71 -5.90
N GLY A 84 -8.83 -10.13 -5.62
CA GLY A 84 -8.93 -8.84 -4.93
C GLY A 84 -8.19 -8.83 -3.59
N GLY A 85 -8.31 -9.91 -2.81
CA GLY A 85 -7.62 -10.06 -1.52
C GLY A 85 -6.09 -10.17 -1.66
N GLU A 86 -5.59 -10.81 -2.71
CA GLU A 86 -4.15 -10.81 -3.01
C GLU A 86 -3.66 -9.42 -3.41
N LYS A 87 -4.39 -8.73 -4.29
CA LYS A 87 -4.06 -7.35 -4.67
C LYS A 87 -4.04 -6.44 -3.43
N ALA A 88 -5.01 -6.59 -2.53
CA ALA A 88 -5.07 -5.86 -1.26
C ALA A 88 -3.84 -6.11 -0.38
N ARG A 89 -3.43 -7.37 -0.21
CA ARG A 89 -2.20 -7.71 0.54
C ARG A 89 -0.95 -7.13 -0.10
N LEU A 90 -0.87 -7.14 -1.44
CA LEU A 90 0.27 -6.56 -2.15
C LEU A 90 0.32 -5.04 -1.96
N VAL A 91 -0.78 -4.31 -2.18
CA VAL A 91 -0.83 -2.86 -1.94
C VAL A 91 -0.42 -2.52 -0.51
N LEU A 92 -0.91 -3.28 0.48
CA LEU A 92 -0.55 -3.09 1.87
C LEU A 92 0.96 -3.28 2.10
N ALA A 93 1.55 -4.32 1.52
CA ALA A 93 2.99 -4.56 1.59
C ALA A 93 3.79 -3.40 0.97
N LEU A 94 3.43 -2.96 -0.23
CA LEU A 94 4.11 -1.85 -0.91
C LEU A 94 4.00 -0.54 -0.13
N MET A 95 2.85 -0.28 0.50
CA MET A 95 2.64 0.90 1.33
C MET A 95 3.47 0.87 2.61
N ILE A 96 3.51 -0.27 3.31
CA ILE A 96 4.32 -0.42 4.52
C ILE A 96 5.81 -0.29 4.19
N ARG A 97 6.26 -0.78 3.03
CA ARG A 97 7.67 -0.69 2.61
C ARG A 97 8.17 0.76 2.51
N GLN A 98 7.30 1.70 2.15
CA GLN A 98 7.62 3.13 2.06
C GLN A 98 7.83 3.81 3.43
N GLY A 99 7.60 3.10 4.53
CA GLY A 99 7.81 3.58 5.90
C GLY A 99 6.87 4.71 6.35
N PRO A 100 5.55 4.61 6.13
CA PRO A 100 4.61 5.57 6.71
C PRO A 100 4.59 5.43 8.24
N ASN A 101 4.47 6.56 8.94
CA ASN A 101 4.30 6.59 10.40
C ASN A 101 2.84 6.84 10.83
N LEU A 102 1.94 7.05 9.86
CA LEU A 102 0.50 7.03 10.05
C LEU A 102 -0.15 6.24 8.91
N LEU A 103 -0.86 5.16 9.25
CA LEU A 103 -1.59 4.34 8.28
C LEU A 103 -3.09 4.57 8.46
N LEU A 104 -3.75 5.01 7.39
CA LEU A 104 -5.19 5.22 7.35
C LEU A 104 -5.83 4.14 6.48
N LEU A 105 -6.67 3.29 7.06
CA LEU A 105 -7.31 2.18 6.37
C LEU A 105 -8.81 2.44 6.25
N ASP A 106 -9.33 2.54 5.03
CA ASP A 106 -10.77 2.60 4.75
C ASP A 106 -11.22 1.22 4.23
N GLU A 107 -11.97 0.50 5.07
CA GLU A 107 -12.47 -0.87 4.87
C GLU A 107 -11.40 -1.94 4.48
N PRO A 108 -10.42 -2.24 5.36
CA PRO A 108 -9.34 -3.17 5.05
C PRO A 108 -9.75 -4.66 5.05
N THR A 109 -11.00 -5.01 5.37
CA THR A 109 -11.46 -6.38 5.63
C THR A 109 -12.57 -6.88 4.69
N ASN A 110 -12.95 -6.12 3.66
CA ASN A 110 -13.96 -6.54 2.68
C ASN A 110 -13.36 -7.31 1.51
#